data_AF-A0A3Q0CGV5-F1
#
_entry.id   AF-A0A3Q0CGV5-F1
#
_cell.length_a   1.000
_cell.length_b   1.000
_cell.length_c   1.000
_cell.angle_alpha   90.00
_cell.angle_beta   90.00
_cell.angle_gamma   90.00
#
_symmetry.space_group_name_H-M   'P 1'
#
loop_
_entity.id
_entity.type
_entity.pdbx_description
1 polymer ?
#
loop_
_entity_poly.entity_id
_entity_poly.type
_entity_poly.pdbx_seq_one_letter_code
_entity_poly.pdbx_strand_id
1 'polypeptide(L)'
;LSVKERVGDRTPEAGLHDILISPHVQGPVKADVEIPFEEVLEKAKAGDPKAQTEVGKHYLRLANDADEELNSCSAVAWLILAAKQGRREAVKLLRRCLADRKGITSENEAEVKQLSSETDLERAVRKAALVMYWKLNPKKKKQVAVSELLENVGQVNEQDGGPQPGPVPKSLQKQRRMLERLVSSECKYDCPSCSPLSASHTPPSTTSTLCCAS
;
A
#
# COMPACT_ATOMS: atom_id res chain seq x y z
N LEU A 1 43.70 -4.26 -72.33
CA LEU A 1 44.59 -4.79 -71.28
C LEU A 1 44.45 -6.30 -71.29
N SER A 2 45.57 -6.99 -71.42
CA SER A 2 45.68 -8.39 -71.81
C SER A 2 45.29 -9.37 -70.71
N VAL A 3 44.78 -10.50 -71.16
CA VAL A 3 44.47 -11.75 -70.44
C VAL A 3 45.70 -12.32 -69.74
N LYS A 4 45.51 -12.93 -68.55
CA LYS A 4 46.27 -14.12 -68.13
C LYS A 4 45.50 -14.95 -67.10
N GLU A 5 45.02 -16.11 -67.57
CA GLU A 5 44.71 -17.29 -66.76
C GLU A 5 45.97 -17.91 -66.14
N ARG A 6 45.77 -18.65 -65.03
CA ARG A 6 46.15 -20.07 -64.76
C ARG A 6 46.11 -20.26 -63.23
N VAL A 7 45.22 -21.05 -62.64
CA VAL A 7 45.09 -22.54 -62.63
C VAL A 7 46.30 -23.27 -62.06
N GLY A 8 46.05 -24.01 -60.98
CA GLY A 8 46.85 -25.09 -60.41
C GLY A 8 47.14 -24.86 -58.91
N ASP A 9 47.03 -25.81 -57.98
CA ASP A 9 46.66 -27.21 -58.02
C ASP A 9 46.72 -27.77 -56.57
N ARG A 10 45.92 -28.80 -56.27
CA ARG A 10 46.08 -29.89 -55.29
C ARG A 10 46.53 -29.65 -53.81
N THR A 11 45.67 -30.15 -52.91
CA THR A 11 45.87 -30.61 -51.50
C THR A 11 46.95 -31.72 -51.38
N PRO A 12 47.39 -32.26 -50.21
CA PRO A 12 46.79 -32.29 -48.85
C PRO A 12 47.80 -32.19 -47.64
N GLU A 13 47.30 -32.50 -46.43
CA GLU A 13 48.01 -32.94 -45.20
C GLU A 13 48.05 -32.02 -43.96
N ALA A 14 47.22 -32.41 -43.00
CA ALA A 14 47.44 -32.58 -41.56
C ALA A 14 48.46 -31.69 -40.80
N GLY A 15 47.96 -31.01 -39.77
CA GLY A 15 48.76 -30.41 -38.71
C GLY A 15 47.89 -29.99 -37.53
N LEU A 16 47.65 -30.92 -36.63
CA LEU A 16 47.03 -30.73 -35.32
C LEU A 16 47.72 -29.59 -34.55
N HIS A 17 46.98 -28.53 -34.21
CA HIS A 17 47.29 -27.72 -33.04
C HIS A 17 46.02 -27.54 -32.22
N ASP A 18 45.97 -28.29 -31.13
CA ASP A 18 45.11 -28.10 -29.98
C ASP A 18 45.08 -26.62 -29.57
N ILE A 19 43.94 -25.96 -29.78
CA ILE A 19 43.60 -24.72 -29.09
C ILE A 19 42.49 -25.07 -28.11
N LEU A 20 42.92 -25.23 -26.85
CA LEU A 20 42.09 -25.32 -25.66
C LEU A 20 41.04 -24.22 -25.66
N ILE A 21 39.79 -24.57 -25.95
CA ILE A 21 38.62 -23.74 -25.63
C ILE A 21 38.49 -23.77 -24.11
N SER A 22 38.95 -22.71 -23.44
CA SER A 22 38.65 -22.45 -22.03
C SER A 22 37.12 -22.42 -21.84
N PRO A 23 36.56 -23.14 -20.84
CA PRO A 23 35.16 -23.01 -20.53
C PRO A 23 34.95 -21.63 -19.92
N HIS A 24 34.24 -20.77 -20.64
CA HIS A 24 33.73 -19.54 -20.06
C HIS A 24 32.75 -19.95 -18.96
N VAL A 25 33.20 -19.79 -17.71
CA VAL A 25 32.40 -19.98 -16.52
C VAL A 25 31.24 -19.00 -16.59
N GLN A 26 30.10 -19.49 -17.05
CA GLN A 26 28.84 -18.77 -16.94
C GLN A 26 28.58 -18.61 -15.43
N GLY A 27 28.79 -17.38 -14.95
CA GLY A 27 28.42 -17.00 -13.59
C GLY A 27 26.95 -17.35 -13.32
N PRO A 28 26.54 -17.43 -12.04
CA PRO A 28 25.22 -17.93 -11.67
C PRO A 28 24.18 -17.06 -12.35
N VAL A 29 23.53 -17.62 -13.36
CA VAL A 29 22.24 -17.15 -13.85
C VAL A 29 21.34 -17.11 -12.62
N LYS A 30 21.08 -15.91 -12.11
CA LYS A 30 19.91 -15.69 -11.28
C LYS A 30 18.78 -16.19 -12.14
N ALA A 31 18.25 -17.36 -11.77
CA ALA A 31 16.98 -17.79 -12.25
C ALA A 31 16.00 -16.70 -11.82
N ASP A 32 15.78 -15.72 -12.69
CA ASP A 32 14.55 -14.96 -12.71
C ASP A 32 13.50 -16.04 -12.93
N VAL A 33 13.00 -16.61 -11.83
CA VAL A 33 11.78 -17.39 -11.84
C VAL A 33 10.74 -16.37 -12.25
N GLU A 34 10.48 -16.28 -13.55
CA GLU A 34 9.36 -15.56 -14.10
C GLU A 34 8.13 -16.24 -13.52
N ILE A 35 7.66 -15.68 -12.40
CA ILE A 35 6.45 -16.13 -11.73
C ILE A 35 5.35 -16.07 -12.80
N PRO A 36 4.66 -17.18 -13.09
CA PRO A 36 3.66 -17.21 -14.13
C PRO A 36 2.59 -16.16 -13.83
N PHE A 37 2.11 -15.48 -14.88
CA PHE A 37 1.13 -14.40 -14.74
C PHE A 37 -0.09 -14.82 -13.91
N GLU A 38 -0.52 -16.08 -14.05
CA GLU A 38 -1.65 -16.63 -13.28
C GLU A 38 -1.41 -16.57 -11.76
N GLU A 39 -0.21 -16.89 -11.29
CA GLU A 39 0.12 -16.81 -9.86
C GLU A 39 0.13 -15.35 -9.38
N VAL A 40 0.60 -14.42 -10.22
CA VAL A 40 0.53 -12.98 -9.92
C VAL A 40 -0.93 -12.51 -9.86
N LEU A 41 -1.77 -12.99 -10.77
CA LEU A 41 -3.18 -12.66 -10.82
C LEU A 41 -3.93 -13.16 -9.59
N GLU A 42 -3.66 -14.39 -9.14
CA GLU A 42 -4.25 -14.94 -7.91
C GLU A 42 -3.85 -14.12 -6.67
N LYS A 43 -2.59 -13.70 -6.57
CA LYS A 43 -2.15 -12.80 -5.50
C LYS A 43 -2.83 -11.43 -5.57
N ALA A 44 -3.02 -10.90 -6.78
CA ALA A 44 -3.69 -9.63 -6.99
C ALA A 44 -5.18 -9.69 -6.58
N LYS A 45 -5.87 -10.78 -6.94
CA LYS A 45 -7.26 -11.08 -6.50
C LYS A 45 -7.35 -11.27 -4.99
N ALA A 46 -6.33 -11.86 -4.36
CA ALA A 46 -6.22 -11.96 -2.90
C ALA A 46 -5.93 -10.62 -2.20
N GLY A 47 -5.74 -9.53 -2.97
CA GLY A 47 -5.60 -8.18 -2.45
C GLY A 47 -4.15 -7.70 -2.30
N ASP A 48 -3.16 -8.46 -2.78
CA ASP A 48 -1.76 -8.04 -2.65
C ASP A 48 -1.46 -6.80 -3.52
N PRO A 49 -1.09 -5.65 -2.93
CA PRO A 49 -0.93 -4.39 -3.67
C PRO A 49 0.25 -4.41 -4.64
N LYS A 50 1.26 -5.26 -4.40
CA LYS A 50 2.39 -5.41 -5.33
C LYS A 50 1.92 -6.17 -6.57
N ALA A 51 1.26 -7.29 -6.39
CA ALA A 51 0.70 -8.12 -7.45
C ALA A 51 -0.34 -7.35 -8.27
N GLN A 52 -1.25 -6.59 -7.64
CA GLN A 52 -2.18 -5.70 -8.34
C GLN A 52 -1.45 -4.70 -9.26
N THR A 53 -0.32 -4.15 -8.82
CA THR A 53 0.50 -3.26 -9.66
C THR A 53 1.11 -4.01 -10.84
N GLU A 54 1.61 -5.22 -10.63
CA GLU A 54 2.19 -6.04 -11.71
C GLU A 54 1.15 -6.50 -12.73
N VAL A 55 -0.07 -6.84 -12.31
CA VAL A 55 -1.20 -7.10 -13.21
C VAL A 55 -1.55 -5.85 -14.01
N GLY A 56 -1.64 -4.69 -13.36
CA GLY A 56 -1.86 -3.41 -14.07
C GLY A 56 -0.80 -3.13 -15.13
N LYS A 57 0.49 -3.34 -14.82
CA LYS A 57 1.59 -3.23 -15.80
C LYS A 57 1.49 -4.23 -16.94
N HIS A 58 1.05 -5.46 -16.66
CA HIS A 58 0.83 -6.46 -17.69
C HIS A 58 -0.22 -6.00 -18.70
N TYR A 59 -1.37 -5.53 -18.22
CA TYR A 59 -2.41 -4.96 -19.10
C TYR A 59 -1.96 -3.69 -19.84
N LEU A 60 -1.16 -2.81 -19.23
CA LEU A 60 -0.58 -1.67 -19.96
C LEU A 60 0.37 -2.09 -21.08
N ARG A 61 1.08 -3.22 -20.92
CA ARG A 61 1.91 -3.78 -22.00
C ARG A 61 1.02 -4.32 -23.12
N LEU A 62 0.02 -5.14 -22.77
CA LEU A 62 -0.95 -5.67 -23.73
C LEU A 62 -1.65 -4.55 -24.50
N ALA A 63 -2.02 -3.44 -23.85
CA ALA A 63 -2.65 -2.30 -24.51
C ALA A 63 -1.81 -1.66 -25.63
N ASN A 64 -0.48 -1.83 -25.62
CA ASN A 64 0.37 -1.35 -26.73
C ASN A 64 0.41 -2.35 -27.89
N ASP A 65 0.09 -3.62 -27.64
CA ASP A 65 0.19 -4.71 -28.61
C ASP A 65 -1.17 -5.08 -29.21
N ALA A 66 -2.25 -5.02 -28.42
CA ALA A 66 -3.61 -5.41 -28.79
C ALA A 66 -4.67 -4.71 -27.92
N ASP A 67 -5.84 -4.43 -28.50
CA ASP A 67 -7.04 -3.91 -27.83
C ASP A 67 -6.75 -2.86 -26.74
N GLU A 68 -6.27 -1.69 -27.19
CA GLU A 68 -5.79 -0.62 -26.32
C GLU A 68 -6.85 -0.19 -25.29
N GLU A 69 -8.10 -0.06 -25.70
CA GLU A 69 -9.18 0.46 -24.85
C GLU A 69 -9.52 -0.51 -23.72
N LEU A 70 -9.79 -1.79 -24.04
CA LEU A 70 -10.12 -2.81 -23.05
C LEU A 70 -8.95 -3.02 -22.06
N ASN A 71 -7.73 -3.11 -22.58
CA ASN A 71 -6.55 -3.38 -21.76
C ASN A 71 -6.17 -2.18 -20.90
N SER A 72 -6.27 -0.95 -21.43
CA SER A 72 -6.01 0.25 -20.63
C SER A 72 -7.02 0.41 -19.50
N CYS A 73 -8.32 0.17 -19.77
CA CYS A 73 -9.37 0.19 -18.74
C CYS A 73 -9.08 -0.86 -17.64
N SER A 74 -8.73 -2.08 -18.05
CA SER A 74 -8.37 -3.16 -17.11
C SER A 74 -7.14 -2.78 -16.27
N ALA A 75 -6.13 -2.19 -16.90
CA ALA A 75 -4.94 -1.71 -16.19
C ALA A 75 -5.28 -0.66 -15.13
N VAL A 76 -6.05 0.37 -15.49
CA VAL A 76 -6.44 1.45 -14.57
C VAL A 76 -7.22 0.89 -13.39
N ALA A 77 -8.14 -0.07 -13.60
CA ALA A 77 -8.88 -0.71 -12.52
C ALA A 77 -7.95 -1.39 -11.49
N TRP A 78 -6.96 -2.16 -11.94
CA TRP A 78 -5.97 -2.79 -11.05
C TRP A 78 -5.08 -1.77 -10.34
N LEU A 79 -4.68 -0.71 -11.03
CA LEU A 79 -3.83 0.34 -10.46
C LEU A 79 -4.56 1.16 -9.39
N ILE A 80 -5.86 1.42 -9.55
CA ILE A 80 -6.70 2.06 -8.52
C ILE A 80 -6.69 1.22 -7.24
N LEU A 81 -6.89 -0.11 -7.35
CA LEU A 81 -6.86 -1.01 -6.19
C LEU A 81 -5.52 -0.94 -5.45
N ALA A 82 -4.40 -0.97 -6.18
CA ALA A 82 -3.07 -0.86 -5.59
C ALA A 82 -2.81 0.53 -4.97
N ALA A 83 -3.26 1.60 -5.64
CA ALA A 83 -3.09 2.97 -5.17
C ALA A 83 -3.89 3.26 -3.89
N LYS A 84 -5.11 2.71 -3.75
CA LYS A 84 -5.90 2.77 -2.51
C LYS A 84 -5.17 2.19 -1.30
N GLN A 85 -4.27 1.23 -1.53
CA GLN A 85 -3.41 0.65 -0.49
C GLN A 85 -2.11 1.44 -0.26
N GLY A 86 -1.96 2.62 -0.87
CA GLY A 86 -0.82 3.50 -0.71
C GLY A 86 0.41 3.10 -1.55
N ARG A 87 0.24 2.33 -2.63
CA ARG A 87 1.36 1.91 -3.47
C ARG A 87 1.84 3.04 -4.38
N ARG A 88 3.02 3.61 -4.06
CA ARG A 88 3.63 4.73 -4.81
C ARG A 88 3.77 4.47 -6.31
N GLU A 89 4.14 3.24 -6.68
CA GLU A 89 4.33 2.88 -8.10
C GLU A 89 3.01 2.90 -8.88
N ALA A 90 1.92 2.41 -8.28
CA ALA A 90 0.61 2.46 -8.90
C ALA A 90 0.15 3.90 -9.14
N VAL A 91 0.37 4.79 -8.18
CA VAL A 91 0.07 6.23 -8.32
C VAL A 91 0.85 6.87 -9.48
N LYS A 92 2.12 6.51 -9.69
CA LYS A 92 2.89 6.99 -10.84
C LYS A 92 2.30 6.52 -12.17
N LEU A 93 1.90 5.25 -12.25
CA LEU A 93 1.28 4.68 -13.44
C LEU A 93 -0.09 5.32 -13.71
N LEU A 94 -0.88 5.59 -12.68
CA LEU A 94 -2.15 6.32 -12.79
C LEU A 94 -1.96 7.74 -13.34
N ARG A 95 -0.94 8.47 -12.86
CA ARG A 95 -0.59 9.80 -13.40
C ARG A 95 -0.28 9.74 -14.90
N ARG A 96 0.46 8.71 -15.33
CA ARG A 96 0.76 8.48 -16.74
C ARG A 96 -0.51 8.16 -17.53
N CYS A 97 -1.36 7.26 -17.05
CA CYS A 97 -2.64 6.93 -17.69
C CYS A 97 -3.53 8.18 -17.84
N LEU A 98 -3.55 9.04 -16.82
CA LEU A 98 -4.29 10.31 -16.85
C LEU A 98 -3.73 11.30 -17.88
N ALA A 99 -2.41 11.42 -17.98
CA ALA A 99 -1.73 12.28 -18.96
C ALA A 99 -1.96 11.79 -20.40
N ASP A 100 -1.84 10.48 -20.61
CA ASP A 100 -1.99 9.83 -21.92
C ASP A 100 -3.48 9.60 -22.28
N ARG A 101 -4.42 9.88 -21.37
CA ARG A 101 -5.86 9.59 -21.49
C ARG A 101 -6.18 8.12 -21.79
N LYS A 102 -5.33 7.19 -21.35
CA LYS A 102 -5.51 5.75 -21.54
C LYS A 102 -6.28 5.12 -20.39
N GLY A 103 -7.38 4.42 -20.70
CA GLY A 103 -8.18 3.69 -19.71
C GLY A 103 -8.94 4.57 -18.71
N ILE A 104 -9.00 5.88 -18.96
CA ILE A 104 -9.72 6.84 -18.14
C ILE A 104 -11.16 6.90 -18.65
N THR A 105 -12.11 6.61 -17.76
CA THR A 105 -13.54 6.64 -18.05
C THR A 105 -14.23 7.65 -17.15
N SER A 106 -15.46 8.04 -17.48
CA SER A 106 -16.28 8.96 -16.66
C SER A 106 -16.44 8.47 -15.23
N GLU A 107 -16.47 7.15 -15.03
CA GLU A 107 -16.69 6.51 -13.73
C GLU A 107 -15.42 6.53 -12.87
N ASN A 108 -14.23 6.46 -13.47
CA ASN A 108 -12.97 6.32 -12.75
C ASN A 108 -12.17 7.63 -12.64
N GLU A 109 -12.42 8.62 -13.50
CA GLU A 109 -11.57 9.80 -13.64
C GLU A 109 -11.40 10.58 -12.33
N ALA A 110 -12.49 10.78 -11.59
CA ALA A 110 -12.46 11.51 -10.31
C ALA A 110 -11.56 10.82 -9.29
N GLU A 111 -11.68 9.49 -9.19
CA GLU A 111 -10.87 8.68 -8.27
C GLU A 111 -9.41 8.64 -8.69
N VAL A 112 -9.12 8.49 -9.99
CA VAL A 112 -7.76 8.54 -10.52
C VAL A 112 -7.10 9.89 -10.25
N LYS A 113 -7.82 11.00 -10.44
CA LYS A 113 -7.32 12.35 -10.14
C LYS A 113 -6.99 12.50 -8.66
N GLN A 114 -7.90 12.10 -7.77
CA GLN A 114 -7.69 12.18 -6.32
C GLN A 114 -6.46 11.38 -5.87
N LEU A 115 -6.34 10.11 -6.30
CA LEU A 115 -5.20 9.26 -5.96
C LEU A 115 -3.89 9.78 -6.58
N SER A 116 -3.97 10.41 -7.74
CA SER A 116 -2.80 10.98 -8.45
C SER A 116 -2.31 12.28 -7.82
N SER A 117 -3.19 13.11 -7.28
CA SER A 117 -2.82 14.37 -6.62
C SER A 117 -2.50 14.21 -5.13
N GLU A 118 -2.69 13.02 -4.56
CA GLU A 118 -2.38 12.72 -3.16
C GLU A 118 -0.90 12.97 -2.82
N THR A 119 -0.67 13.68 -1.73
CA THR A 119 0.66 13.95 -1.16
C THR A 119 1.29 12.69 -0.57
N ASP A 120 2.60 12.71 -0.38
CA ASP A 120 3.31 11.59 0.25
C ASP A 120 2.87 11.35 1.70
N LEU A 121 2.51 12.41 2.43
CA LEU A 121 1.99 12.33 3.80
C LEU A 121 0.62 11.67 3.83
N GLU A 122 -0.35 12.14 3.04
CA GLU A 122 -1.70 11.56 2.99
C GLU A 122 -1.64 10.07 2.65
N ARG A 123 -0.80 9.71 1.68
CA ARG A 123 -0.58 8.31 1.30
C ARG A 123 0.01 7.49 2.45
N ALA A 124 1.00 8.04 3.15
CA ALA A 124 1.63 7.37 4.29
C ALA A 124 0.62 7.17 5.43
N VAL A 125 -0.19 8.19 5.73
CA VAL A 125 -1.27 8.12 6.73
C VAL A 125 -2.30 7.07 6.34
N ARG A 126 -2.76 7.04 5.09
CA ARG A 126 -3.69 6.01 4.58
C ARG A 126 -3.12 4.61 4.74
N LYS A 127 -1.86 4.41 4.36
CA LYS A 127 -1.17 3.12 4.51
C LYS A 127 -1.08 2.71 5.98
N ALA A 128 -0.72 3.63 6.87
CA ALA A 128 -0.65 3.37 8.30
C ALA A 128 -2.02 3.02 8.90
N ALA A 129 -3.06 3.77 8.53
CA ALA A 129 -4.44 3.50 8.92
C ALA A 129 -4.90 2.10 8.46
N LEU A 130 -4.59 1.72 7.22
CA LEU A 130 -4.92 0.40 6.69
C LEU A 130 -4.20 -0.72 7.45
N VAL A 131 -2.90 -0.56 7.73
CA VAL A 131 -2.13 -1.52 8.55
C VAL A 131 -2.74 -1.66 9.95
N MET A 132 -3.09 -0.53 10.57
CA MET A 132 -3.72 -0.53 11.89
C MET A 132 -5.09 -1.22 11.86
N TYR A 133 -5.92 -0.92 10.86
CA TYR A 133 -7.21 -1.57 10.68
C TYR A 133 -7.10 -3.10 10.58
N TRP A 134 -6.18 -3.63 9.76
CA TRP A 134 -6.01 -5.08 9.63
C TRP A 134 -5.45 -5.75 10.88
N LYS A 135 -4.58 -5.06 11.63
CA LYS A 135 -4.11 -5.55 12.93
C LYS A 135 -5.24 -5.61 13.96
N LEU A 136 -6.13 -4.63 13.93
CA LEU A 136 -7.29 -4.58 14.82
C LEU A 136 -8.46 -5.45 14.31
N ASN A 137 -8.41 -5.92 13.06
CA ASN A 137 -9.40 -6.80 12.43
C ASN A 137 -8.71 -8.07 11.88
N PRO A 138 -8.16 -8.93 12.74
CA PRO A 138 -7.41 -10.11 12.33
C PRO A 138 -8.27 -11.11 11.53
N LYS A 139 -9.59 -11.11 11.76
CA LYS A 139 -10.56 -11.95 11.05
C LYS A 139 -10.98 -11.38 9.69
N LYS A 140 -10.43 -10.23 9.28
CA LYS A 140 -10.72 -9.53 8.02
C LYS A 140 -12.23 -9.37 7.75
N LYS A 141 -13.01 -9.09 8.79
CA LYS A 141 -14.45 -8.87 8.66
C LYS A 141 -14.71 -7.63 7.81
N LYS A 142 -15.71 -7.68 6.92
CA LYS A 142 -16.10 -6.53 6.09
C LYS A 142 -16.62 -5.36 6.92
N GLN A 143 -17.29 -5.65 8.04
CA GLN A 143 -17.72 -4.66 9.03
C GLN A 143 -17.33 -5.15 10.41
N VAL A 144 -16.73 -4.27 11.20
CA VAL A 144 -16.28 -4.55 12.57
C VAL A 144 -16.93 -3.50 13.46
N ALA A 145 -17.57 -3.94 14.53
CA ALA A 145 -18.09 -3.02 15.53
C ALA A 145 -16.93 -2.29 16.21
N VAL A 146 -17.13 -1.03 16.60
CA VAL A 146 -16.10 -0.25 17.30
C VAL A 146 -15.61 -0.97 18.56
N SER A 147 -16.50 -1.65 19.30
CA SER A 147 -16.15 -2.47 20.46
C SER A 147 -15.17 -3.60 20.13
N GLU A 148 -15.43 -4.38 19.08
CA GLU A 148 -14.54 -5.47 18.65
C GLU A 148 -13.16 -4.93 18.21
N LEU A 149 -13.13 -3.76 17.57
CA LEU A 149 -11.87 -3.11 17.20
C LEU A 149 -11.08 -2.68 18.44
N LEU A 150 -11.76 -2.16 19.46
CA LEU A 150 -11.17 -1.72 20.72
C LEU A 150 -10.63 -2.89 21.55
N GLU A 151 -11.31 -4.03 21.56
CA GLU A 151 -10.84 -5.28 22.19
C GLU A 151 -9.50 -5.75 21.59
N ASN A 152 -9.28 -5.50 20.30
CA ASN A 152 -8.07 -5.91 19.59
C ASN A 152 -6.92 -4.88 19.70
N VAL A 153 -7.07 -3.76 20.41
CA VAL A 153 -6.03 -2.73 20.56
C VAL A 153 -4.75 -3.26 21.22
N GLY A 154 -4.80 -4.34 21.99
CA GLY A 154 -3.59 -5.01 22.48
C GLY A 154 -2.67 -5.52 21.35
N GLN A 155 -3.26 -5.93 20.22
CA GLN A 155 -2.56 -6.62 19.13
C GLN A 155 -1.69 -5.69 18.28
N VAL A 156 -1.88 -4.37 18.34
CA VAL A 156 -1.10 -3.44 17.49
C VAL A 156 0.39 -3.35 17.88
N ASN A 157 0.75 -3.73 19.10
CA ASN A 157 2.11 -3.64 19.64
C ASN A 157 2.93 -4.95 19.54
N GLU A 158 2.32 -6.07 19.14
CA GLU A 158 2.94 -7.40 19.29
C GLU A 158 3.96 -7.78 18.20
N GLN A 159 4.12 -6.98 17.14
CA GLN A 159 5.00 -7.31 16.01
C GLN A 159 6.16 -6.34 15.76
N ASP A 160 6.58 -5.59 16.78
CA ASP A 160 7.87 -4.90 16.74
C ASP A 160 8.72 -5.31 17.96
N GLY A 161 9.33 -6.49 17.87
CA GLY A 161 10.46 -6.90 18.71
C GLY A 161 10.16 -7.62 20.03
N GLY A 162 9.85 -8.93 19.94
CA GLY A 162 10.02 -9.92 21.02
C GLY A 162 9.18 -9.71 22.29
N PRO A 163 9.14 -10.70 23.21
CA PRO A 163 8.74 -10.42 24.58
C PRO A 163 9.72 -9.38 25.11
N GLN A 164 9.25 -8.18 25.43
CA GLN A 164 10.02 -7.21 26.21
C GLN A 164 9.68 -7.43 27.69
N PRO A 165 10.45 -8.23 28.46
CA PRO A 165 10.40 -8.18 29.91
C PRO A 165 11.09 -6.88 30.33
N GLY A 166 10.38 -5.76 30.24
CA GLY A 166 10.96 -4.45 30.55
C GLY A 166 9.93 -3.34 30.66
N PRO A 167 10.09 -2.40 31.60
CA PRO A 167 9.25 -1.22 31.66
C PRO A 167 9.33 -0.44 30.34
N VAL A 168 8.18 -0.16 29.75
CA VAL A 168 8.07 0.63 28.50
C VAL A 168 8.93 1.90 28.61
N PRO A 169 9.78 2.23 27.61
CA PRO A 169 10.63 3.42 27.64
C PRO A 169 9.87 4.69 28.01
N LYS A 170 10.46 5.54 28.86
CA LYS A 170 9.82 6.79 29.36
C LYS A 170 9.35 7.72 28.23
N SER A 171 10.02 7.69 27.07
CA SER A 171 9.62 8.44 25.87
C SER A 171 8.28 7.96 25.29
N LEU A 172 8.10 6.65 25.17
CA LEU A 172 6.86 6.04 24.69
C LEU A 172 5.72 6.22 25.69
N GLN A 173 6.00 6.16 26.99
CA GLN A 173 5.01 6.49 28.02
C GLN A 173 4.53 7.95 27.93
N LYS A 174 5.44 8.89 27.63
CA LYS A 174 5.10 10.31 27.44
C LYS A 174 4.27 10.51 26.17
N GLN A 175 4.64 9.87 25.07
CA GLN A 175 3.88 9.91 23.81
C GLN A 175 2.47 9.31 23.99
N ARG A 176 2.35 8.19 24.71
CA ARG A 176 1.07 7.58 25.08
C ARG A 176 0.18 8.54 25.87
N ARG A 177 0.71 9.16 26.94
CA ARG A 177 -0.06 10.14 27.73
C ARG A 177 -0.49 11.36 26.91
N MET A 178 0.34 11.79 25.96
CA MET A 178 0.01 12.89 25.06
C MET A 178 -1.15 12.51 24.12
N LEU A 179 -1.10 11.31 23.52
CA LEU A 179 -2.18 10.79 22.70
C LEU A 179 -3.48 10.60 23.49
N GLU A 180 -3.41 10.06 24.70
CA GLU A 180 -4.56 9.91 25.61
C GLU A 180 -5.21 11.26 25.91
N ARG A 181 -4.41 12.33 26.11
CA ARG A 181 -4.92 13.68 26.30
C ARG A 181 -5.59 14.25 25.05
N LEU A 182 -5.01 14.05 23.88
CA LEU A 182 -5.57 14.52 22.60
C LEU A 182 -6.91 13.84 22.33
N VAL A 183 -6.97 12.51 22.46
CA VAL A 183 -8.20 11.74 22.25
C VAL A 183 -9.26 12.08 23.30
N SER A 184 -8.88 12.34 24.55
CA SER A 184 -9.81 12.75 25.61
C SER A 184 -10.27 14.21 25.48
N SER A 185 -9.50 15.09 24.85
CA SER A 185 -9.89 16.49 24.61
C SER A 185 -10.88 16.65 23.46
N GLU A 186 -10.84 15.75 22.48
CA GLU A 186 -11.78 15.73 21.35
C GLU A 186 -13.21 15.35 21.80
N CYS A 187 -13.39 14.73 22.98
CA CYS A 187 -14.71 14.49 23.58
C CYS A 187 -15.36 15.72 24.23
N LYS A 188 -14.69 16.89 24.29
CA LYS A 188 -15.25 18.13 24.87
C LYS A 188 -15.80 19.11 23.85
N TYR A 189 -15.64 18.83 22.55
CA TYR A 189 -16.10 19.72 21.49
C TYR A 189 -16.77 18.93 20.38
N ASP A 190 -17.90 18.29 20.66
CA ASP A 190 -18.89 18.02 19.61
C ASP A 190 -20.33 18.02 20.15
N CYS A 191 -21.10 18.98 19.61
CA CYS A 191 -22.55 19.02 19.38
C CYS A 191 -23.31 20.18 20.07
N PRO A 192 -23.54 21.31 19.37
CA PRO A 192 -24.50 22.34 19.78
C PRO A 192 -25.98 21.98 19.53
N SER A 193 -26.33 20.74 19.13
CA SER A 193 -27.71 20.39 18.74
C SER A 193 -28.39 19.35 19.65
N CYS A 194 -27.82 18.95 20.77
CA CYS A 194 -28.53 18.16 21.78
C CYS A 194 -28.86 19.03 22.99
N SER A 195 -30.12 19.50 23.04
CA SER A 195 -30.69 20.09 24.25
C SER A 195 -30.59 19.10 25.42
N PRO A 196 -30.02 19.47 26.57
CA PRO A 196 -30.08 18.60 27.73
C PRO A 196 -31.47 18.69 28.36
N LEU A 197 -32.11 17.52 28.52
CA LEU A 197 -33.25 17.37 29.41
C LEU A 197 -32.86 17.83 30.82
N SER A 198 -33.76 18.61 31.39
CA SER A 198 -33.73 19.19 32.73
C SER A 198 -33.45 18.12 33.80
N ALA A 199 -32.32 18.27 34.51
CA ALA A 199 -32.10 17.66 35.81
C ALA A 199 -32.00 18.77 36.85
N SER A 200 -33.10 19.01 37.56
CA SER A 200 -33.18 19.89 38.70
C SER A 200 -32.43 19.27 39.89
N HIS A 201 -31.27 19.82 40.24
CA HIS A 201 -30.64 19.62 41.54
C HIS A 201 -30.57 20.99 42.23
N THR A 202 -31.38 21.15 43.28
CA THR A 202 -31.25 22.24 44.26
C THR A 202 -30.10 21.91 45.23
N PRO A 203 -29.25 22.88 45.62
CA PRO A 203 -28.24 22.68 46.64
C PRO A 203 -28.81 22.96 48.05
N PRO A 204 -28.26 22.36 49.12
CA PRO A 204 -28.52 22.82 50.48
C PRO A 204 -27.53 23.93 50.85
N SER A 205 -28.06 25.08 51.28
CA SER A 205 -27.30 26.13 51.94
C SER A 205 -27.48 26.01 53.46
N THR A 206 -26.42 25.55 54.13
CA THR A 206 -26.24 25.67 55.58
C THR A 206 -25.45 26.93 55.89
N THR A 207 -26.01 27.79 56.77
CA THR A 207 -25.41 28.44 57.96
C THR A 207 -26.21 29.72 58.25
N SER A 208 -27.09 29.72 59.26
CA SER A 208 -26.85 30.02 60.69
C SER A 208 -26.88 31.53 60.99
N THR A 209 -27.81 31.96 61.86
CA THR A 209 -27.56 32.71 63.12
C THR A 209 -28.76 33.57 63.58
N LEU A 210 -29.43 33.08 64.63
CA LEU A 210 -29.97 33.71 65.86
C LEU A 210 -30.99 34.86 65.92
N CYS A 211 -31.70 34.82 67.06
CA CYS A 211 -32.47 35.85 67.81
C CYS A 211 -33.90 36.13 67.34
N CYS A 212 -34.94 36.34 68.17
CA CYS A 212 -35.19 36.31 69.62
C CYS A 212 -36.70 36.61 69.81
N ALA A 213 -37.33 36.14 70.91
CA ALA A 213 -38.58 36.66 71.53
C ALA A 213 -39.86 36.60 70.67
N SER A 214 -41.07 36.32 71.16
CA SER A 214 -41.70 36.38 72.48
C SER A 214 -42.82 35.34 72.57
#